data_AF-A0A969KD98-F1
#
_entry.id   AF-A0A969KD98-F1
#
_cell.length_a   1.000
_cell.length_b   1.000
_cell.length_c   1.000
_cell.angle_alpha   90.00
_cell.angle_beta   90.00
_cell.angle_gamma   90.00
#
_symmetry.space_group_name_H-M   'P 1'
#
loop_
_entity.id
_entity.type
_entity.pdbx_description
1 polymer ?
#
loop_
_entity_poly.entity_id
_entity_poly.type
_entity_poly.pdbx_seq_one_letter_code
_entity_poly.pdbx_strand_id
1 'polypeptide(L)'
;MTKALPTASYLRHSTCAEQALYDYLIYAVQTQTPDELLPQFREFLIEGREAPSEQLQASLQEVLNTQGIERDFKYILNRCCHILINRWQIHPQLQKAIPQLVQLFDAVPPPSLTSSRSARRLRQLVLQFLETEQYVTMNRLARVIEQGSRDFTLTGIGAEVSVGQLIQRYPYLYEHCLLSEDSSVEHQQTVRQVQARIQRSFELDLSKYVTYQVRLAQLARRTQSMQQAKKMLKGVHNPTLLSERELGTALKRFVGTPERGHSYRDLSRHFLRRSSEVVSYQEFKEELFGYLISSVDSKYGNLQFNKKLYQKLQGILPKYDGHRPNELLMMRTTSQLLNFLVVDSPQHPEHYIFVDMITNLGPTATVALLLKLVLMSSKSKPHLERRFSILFSHYESQSKEGVPWLVKSLENLHIALSVHFGDADVSFLKQIM
;
A
#
# COMPACT_ATOMS: atom_id res chain seq x y z
N MET A 1 -17.68 -20.75 22.55
CA MET A 1 -16.28 -20.98 22.97
C MET A 1 -15.67 -21.97 22.00
N THR A 2 -14.86 -21.46 21.09
CA THR A 2 -14.01 -22.22 20.17
C THR A 2 -12.80 -21.32 20.01
N LYS A 3 -11.78 -21.57 20.84
CA LYS A 3 -10.51 -20.84 20.76
C LYS A 3 -9.91 -21.18 19.40
N ALA A 4 -9.97 -20.25 18.45
CA ALA A 4 -9.03 -20.25 17.35
C ALA A 4 -7.64 -20.12 17.99
N LEU A 5 -6.87 -21.20 17.93
CA LEU A 5 -5.45 -21.17 18.27
C LEU A 5 -4.77 -20.15 17.35
N PRO A 6 -3.99 -19.21 17.89
CA PRO A 6 -3.12 -18.40 17.05
C PRO A 6 -2.12 -19.34 16.38
N THR A 7 -2.08 -19.38 15.06
CA THR A 7 -0.98 -19.98 14.30
C THR A 7 0.32 -19.34 14.75
N ALA A 8 1.23 -20.16 15.27
CA ALA A 8 2.52 -19.75 15.80
C ALA A 8 3.39 -19.17 14.67
N SER A 9 3.44 -17.84 14.55
CA SER A 9 4.27 -17.11 13.58
C SER A 9 5.37 -16.28 14.25
N TYR A 10 5.74 -16.60 15.49
CA TYR A 10 6.86 -15.93 16.16
C TYR A 10 7.87 -16.99 16.57
N LEU A 11 9.07 -16.92 15.98
CA LEU A 11 10.31 -17.61 16.38
C LEU A 11 10.52 -19.04 15.84
N ARG A 12 10.62 -19.22 14.52
CA ARG A 12 11.43 -20.32 13.99
C ARG A 12 12.88 -20.03 14.38
N HIS A 13 13.42 -20.77 15.34
CA HIS A 13 14.83 -20.66 15.70
C HIS A 13 15.66 -21.17 14.52
N SER A 14 16.54 -20.32 14.00
CA SER A 14 17.45 -20.69 12.92
C SER A 14 18.35 -21.83 13.38
N THR A 15 18.50 -22.84 12.53
CA THR A 15 19.45 -23.92 12.78
C THR A 15 20.88 -23.39 12.67
N CYS A 16 21.86 -24.14 13.19
CA CYS A 16 23.28 -23.76 13.02
C CYS A 16 23.66 -23.66 11.54
N ALA A 17 23.13 -24.57 10.71
CA ALA A 17 23.36 -24.55 9.27
C ALA A 17 22.73 -23.33 8.57
N GLU A 18 21.53 -22.92 8.97
CA GLU A 18 20.92 -21.67 8.47
C GLU A 18 21.73 -20.45 8.87
N GLN A 19 22.18 -20.40 10.14
CA GLN A 19 22.96 -19.28 10.65
C GLN A 19 24.29 -19.14 9.91
N ALA A 20 24.96 -20.25 9.57
CA ALA A 20 26.17 -20.23 8.76
C ALA A 20 25.95 -19.59 7.38
N LEU A 21 24.82 -19.87 6.72
CA LEU A 21 24.45 -19.22 5.44
C LEU A 21 24.21 -17.72 5.63
N TYR A 22 23.52 -17.32 6.70
CA TYR A 22 23.24 -15.91 7.00
C TYR A 22 24.50 -15.12 7.33
N ASP A 23 25.37 -15.67 8.18
CA ASP A 23 26.63 -15.02 8.58
C ASP A 23 27.55 -14.81 7.37
N TYR A 24 27.60 -15.79 6.46
CA TYR A 24 28.31 -15.62 5.19
C TYR A 24 27.75 -14.47 4.37
N LEU A 25 26.44 -14.37 4.19
CA LEU A 25 25.83 -13.29 3.40
C LEU A 25 26.03 -11.92 4.06
N ILE A 26 25.97 -11.85 5.39
CA ILE A 26 26.25 -10.63 6.16
C ILE A 26 27.70 -10.19 5.94
N TYR A 27 28.65 -11.11 6.00
CA TYR A 27 30.05 -10.83 5.71
C TYR A 27 30.25 -10.40 4.25
N ALA A 28 29.74 -11.19 3.30
CA ALA A 28 29.93 -10.96 1.87
C ALA A 28 29.36 -9.61 1.42
N VAL A 29 28.18 -9.22 1.91
CA VAL A 29 27.57 -7.92 1.56
C VAL A 29 28.30 -6.71 2.17
N GLN A 30 29.16 -6.93 3.17
CA GLN A 30 30.01 -5.89 3.75
C GLN A 30 31.34 -5.74 3.00
N THR A 31 31.86 -6.82 2.41
CA THR A 31 33.19 -6.86 1.81
C THR A 31 33.19 -6.83 0.28
N GLN A 32 32.12 -7.27 -0.37
CA GLN A 32 32.04 -7.42 -1.83
C GLN A 32 31.08 -6.40 -2.44
N THR A 33 31.28 -6.11 -3.73
CA THR A 33 30.35 -5.31 -4.53
C THR A 33 29.14 -6.16 -4.98
N PRO A 34 28.00 -5.53 -5.33
CA PRO A 34 26.86 -6.29 -5.89
C PRO A 34 27.22 -7.08 -7.15
N ASP A 35 28.08 -6.53 -8.01
CA ASP A 35 28.49 -7.19 -9.27
C ASP A 35 29.28 -8.48 -9.03
N GLU A 36 30.00 -8.57 -7.91
CA GLU A 36 30.73 -9.78 -7.50
C GLU A 36 29.82 -10.77 -6.76
N LEU A 37 28.91 -10.26 -5.94
CA LEU A 37 28.08 -11.07 -5.04
C LEU A 37 26.87 -11.71 -5.73
N LEU A 38 26.25 -11.02 -6.70
CA LEU A 38 25.07 -11.53 -7.41
C LEU A 38 25.35 -12.83 -8.20
N PRO A 39 26.45 -12.97 -8.97
CA PRO A 39 26.82 -14.23 -9.60
C PRO A 39 27.02 -15.36 -8.58
N GLN A 40 27.76 -15.09 -7.49
CA GLN A 40 28.00 -16.08 -6.43
C GLN A 40 26.70 -16.53 -5.76
N PHE A 41 25.79 -15.58 -5.48
CA PHE A 41 24.48 -15.87 -4.92
C PHE A 41 23.67 -16.78 -5.86
N ARG A 42 23.68 -16.49 -7.16
CA ARG A 42 23.01 -17.31 -8.18
C ARG A 42 23.57 -18.73 -8.19
N GLU A 43 24.88 -18.87 -8.28
CA GLU A 43 25.52 -20.19 -8.41
C GLU A 43 25.33 -21.04 -7.15
N PHE A 44 25.43 -20.42 -5.98
CA PHE A 44 25.33 -21.12 -4.70
C PHE A 44 23.88 -21.39 -4.27
N LEU A 45 23.06 -20.33 -4.12
CA LEU A 45 21.75 -20.41 -3.45
C LEU A 45 20.56 -20.55 -4.42
N ILE A 46 20.77 -20.40 -5.72
CA ILE A 46 19.72 -20.60 -6.74
C ILE A 46 19.96 -21.88 -7.55
N GLU A 47 21.16 -22.05 -8.09
CA GLU A 47 21.46 -23.12 -9.05
C GLU A 47 22.11 -24.36 -8.42
N GLY A 48 22.71 -24.21 -7.23
CA GLY A 48 23.39 -25.28 -6.49
C GLY A 48 24.64 -25.82 -7.20
N ARG A 49 25.41 -24.93 -7.86
CA ARG A 49 26.62 -25.26 -8.63
C ARG A 49 27.89 -25.12 -7.79
N GLU A 50 28.32 -23.91 -7.50
CA GLU A 50 29.57 -23.63 -6.81
C GLU A 50 29.30 -22.95 -5.47
N ALA A 51 29.95 -23.43 -4.41
CA ALA A 51 29.84 -22.89 -3.07
C ALA A 51 31.11 -22.09 -2.72
N PRO A 52 31.00 -21.00 -1.95
CA PRO A 52 32.17 -20.20 -1.56
C PRO A 52 33.17 -20.96 -0.67
N SER A 53 32.72 -22.00 0.02
CA SER A 53 33.56 -22.90 0.83
C SER A 53 32.91 -24.27 1.03
N GLU A 54 33.70 -25.28 1.36
CA GLU A 54 33.22 -26.63 1.70
C GLU A 54 32.27 -26.62 2.92
N GLN A 55 32.55 -25.75 3.90
CA GLN A 55 31.69 -25.59 5.08
C GLN A 55 30.29 -25.06 4.71
N LEU A 56 30.22 -24.09 3.79
CA LEU A 56 28.95 -23.57 3.31
C LEU A 56 28.20 -24.58 2.45
N GLN A 57 28.93 -25.37 1.65
CA GLN A 57 28.33 -26.47 0.91
C GLN A 57 27.71 -27.51 1.86
N ALA A 58 28.41 -27.89 2.93
CA ALA A 58 27.89 -28.79 3.95
C ALA A 58 26.65 -28.20 4.67
N SER A 59 26.71 -26.92 5.02
CA SER A 59 25.60 -26.20 5.66
C SER A 59 24.35 -26.16 4.77
N LEU A 60 24.51 -25.86 3.47
CA LEU A 60 23.41 -25.88 2.52
C LEU A 60 22.82 -27.30 2.38
N GLN A 61 23.65 -28.33 2.33
CA GLN A 61 23.17 -29.72 2.28
C GLN A 61 22.39 -30.11 3.54
N GLU A 62 22.84 -29.70 4.73
CA GLU A 62 22.12 -29.93 5.99
C GLU A 62 20.75 -29.26 5.97
N VAL A 63 20.68 -27.99 5.56
CA VAL A 63 19.41 -27.27 5.38
C VAL A 63 18.48 -28.03 4.42
N LEU A 64 18.99 -28.41 3.24
CA LEU A 64 18.20 -29.13 2.23
C LEU A 64 17.72 -30.51 2.67
N ASN A 65 18.39 -31.14 3.66
CA ASN A 65 18.03 -32.46 4.18
C ASN A 65 17.15 -32.39 5.44
N THR A 66 16.88 -31.19 5.95
CA THR A 66 16.05 -31.00 7.14
C THR A 66 14.60 -31.43 6.87
N GLN A 67 13.97 -32.05 7.86
CA GLN A 67 12.56 -32.45 7.75
C GLN A 67 11.64 -31.22 7.65
N GLY A 68 10.70 -31.24 6.71
CA GLY A 68 9.76 -30.12 6.50
C GLY A 68 10.32 -28.95 5.69
N ILE A 69 11.51 -29.09 5.10
CA ILE A 69 12.15 -28.04 4.30
C ILE A 69 11.29 -27.55 3.13
N GLU A 70 10.40 -28.39 2.58
CA GLU A 70 9.47 -27.98 1.52
C GLU A 70 8.54 -26.84 1.96
N ARG A 71 8.22 -26.75 3.26
CA ARG A 71 7.39 -25.67 3.82
C ARG A 71 8.25 -24.48 4.26
N ASP A 72 9.44 -24.75 4.75
CA ASP A 72 10.26 -23.77 5.47
C ASP A 72 11.26 -23.04 4.57
N PHE A 73 11.68 -23.64 3.45
CA PHE A 73 12.74 -23.11 2.59
C PHE A 73 12.45 -21.69 2.10
N LYS A 74 11.17 -21.37 1.83
CA LYS A 74 10.75 -20.02 1.44
C LYS A 74 11.18 -18.95 2.46
N TYR A 75 11.14 -19.24 3.76
CA TYR A 75 11.55 -18.31 4.80
C TYR A 75 13.08 -18.15 4.84
N ILE A 76 13.80 -19.25 4.61
CA ILE A 76 15.26 -19.25 4.58
C ILE A 76 15.77 -18.42 3.41
N LEU A 77 15.28 -18.71 2.20
CA LEU A 77 15.66 -18.00 0.99
C LEU A 77 15.22 -16.53 1.05
N ASN A 78 14.02 -16.24 1.55
CA ASN A 78 13.56 -14.86 1.74
C ASN A 78 14.51 -14.08 2.67
N ARG A 79 14.94 -14.69 3.78
CA ARG A 79 15.91 -14.08 4.69
C ARG A 79 17.26 -13.84 4.03
N CYS A 80 17.77 -14.79 3.25
CA CYS A 80 18.98 -14.62 2.46
C CYS A 80 18.89 -13.40 1.53
N CYS A 81 17.78 -13.23 0.81
CA CYS A 81 17.55 -12.06 -0.03
C CYS A 81 17.49 -10.76 0.80
N HIS A 82 16.77 -10.76 1.92
CA HIS A 82 16.62 -9.56 2.76
C HIS A 82 17.92 -9.11 3.43
N ILE A 83 18.85 -10.01 3.75
CA ILE A 83 20.20 -9.64 4.22
C ILE A 83 20.87 -8.72 3.19
N LEU A 84 20.82 -9.08 1.91
CA LEU A 84 21.40 -8.28 0.83
C LEU A 84 20.64 -6.98 0.61
N ILE A 85 19.30 -7.07 0.52
CA ILE A 85 18.41 -5.93 0.27
C ILE A 85 18.58 -4.86 1.35
N ASN A 86 18.57 -5.24 2.62
CA ASN A 86 18.67 -4.29 3.74
C ASN A 86 19.97 -3.49 3.67
N ARG A 87 21.09 -4.13 3.33
CA ARG A 87 22.38 -3.44 3.17
C ARG A 87 22.37 -2.50 1.97
N TRP A 88 21.96 -2.99 0.80
CA TRP A 88 21.97 -2.18 -0.42
C TRP A 88 20.98 -1.02 -0.35
N GLN A 89 19.90 -1.16 0.40
CA GLN A 89 18.89 -0.10 0.51
C GLN A 89 19.38 1.11 1.29
N ILE A 90 20.23 0.91 2.29
CA ILE A 90 20.84 1.99 3.09
C ILE A 90 21.78 2.86 2.24
N HIS A 91 22.34 2.29 1.16
CA HIS A 91 23.33 2.95 0.32
C HIS A 91 22.74 3.30 -1.06
N PRO A 92 22.40 4.58 -1.34
CA PRO A 92 21.73 4.98 -2.59
C PRO A 92 22.38 4.45 -3.87
N GLN A 93 23.72 4.39 -3.92
CA GLN A 93 24.49 3.88 -5.05
C GLN A 93 24.32 2.37 -5.29
N LEU A 94 23.96 1.61 -4.26
CA LEU A 94 23.75 0.16 -4.33
C LEU A 94 22.29 -0.23 -4.55
N GLN A 95 21.33 0.70 -4.46
CA GLN A 95 19.90 0.40 -4.60
C GLN A 95 19.53 -0.29 -5.92
N LYS A 96 20.29 -0.04 -6.99
CA LYS A 96 20.11 -0.69 -8.30
C LYS A 96 20.35 -2.21 -8.27
N ALA A 97 21.07 -2.72 -7.27
CA ALA A 97 21.31 -4.15 -7.08
C ALA A 97 20.06 -4.93 -6.66
N ILE A 98 19.08 -4.27 -6.04
CA ILE A 98 17.87 -4.93 -5.54
C ILE A 98 17.01 -5.48 -6.70
N PRO A 99 16.69 -4.70 -7.75
CA PRO A 99 16.09 -5.25 -8.96
C PRO A 99 16.92 -6.34 -9.63
N GLN A 100 18.25 -6.20 -9.67
CA GLN A 100 19.14 -7.21 -10.27
C GLN A 100 19.10 -8.55 -9.52
N LEU A 101 19.01 -8.53 -8.18
CA LEU A 101 18.81 -9.72 -7.35
C LEU A 101 17.50 -10.44 -7.70
N VAL A 102 16.40 -9.69 -7.86
CA VAL A 102 15.10 -10.29 -8.21
C VAL A 102 15.15 -10.91 -9.61
N GLN A 103 15.83 -10.26 -10.57
CA GLN A 103 16.00 -10.80 -11.93
C GLN A 103 16.76 -12.14 -11.98
N LEU A 104 17.57 -12.47 -10.96
CA LEU A 104 18.25 -13.79 -10.91
C LEU A 104 17.25 -14.96 -10.91
N PHE A 105 16.02 -14.72 -10.43
CA PHE A 105 14.97 -15.72 -10.32
C PHE A 105 14.20 -15.95 -11.63
N ASP A 106 14.34 -15.06 -12.63
CA ASP A 106 13.69 -15.23 -13.94
C ASP A 106 14.35 -16.33 -14.79
N ALA A 107 15.60 -16.68 -14.47
CA ALA A 107 16.44 -17.60 -15.23
C ALA A 107 16.87 -18.84 -14.41
N VAL A 108 16.00 -19.33 -13.50
CA VAL A 108 16.25 -20.55 -12.73
C VAL A 108 16.26 -21.76 -13.68
N PRO A 109 17.37 -22.50 -13.80
CA PRO A 109 17.41 -23.67 -14.66
C PRO A 109 16.45 -24.75 -14.17
N PRO A 110 15.78 -25.50 -15.07
CA PRO A 110 14.93 -26.61 -14.65
C PRO A 110 15.76 -27.69 -13.94
N PRO A 111 15.15 -28.48 -13.04
CA PRO A 111 15.82 -29.63 -12.42
C PRO A 111 16.20 -30.67 -13.49
N SER A 112 17.48 -30.77 -13.83
CA SER A 112 17.99 -31.72 -14.84
C SER A 112 18.54 -32.99 -14.19
N LEU A 113 18.30 -34.16 -14.80
CA LEU A 113 18.88 -35.45 -14.38
C LEU A 113 20.41 -35.46 -14.38
N THR A 114 21.06 -34.56 -15.13
CA THR A 114 22.53 -34.42 -15.18
C THR A 114 23.11 -33.64 -13.99
N SER A 115 22.26 -33.04 -13.15
CA SER A 115 22.70 -32.27 -11.97
C SER A 115 22.68 -33.12 -10.69
N SER A 116 23.47 -32.71 -9.69
CA SER A 116 23.54 -33.41 -8.40
C SER A 116 22.16 -33.47 -7.73
N ARG A 117 21.94 -34.47 -6.87
CA ARG A 117 20.65 -34.63 -6.15
C ARG A 117 20.30 -33.37 -5.35
N SER A 118 21.28 -32.80 -4.66
CA SER A 118 21.10 -31.57 -3.87
C SER A 118 20.79 -30.35 -4.75
N ALA A 119 21.46 -30.20 -5.90
CA ALA A 119 21.17 -29.11 -6.83
C ALA A 119 19.76 -29.18 -7.42
N ARG A 120 19.29 -30.40 -7.79
CA ARG A 120 17.90 -30.60 -8.24
C ARG A 120 16.90 -30.22 -7.15
N ARG A 121 17.14 -30.64 -5.91
CA ARG A 121 16.26 -30.34 -4.77
C ARG A 121 16.20 -28.83 -4.52
N LEU A 122 17.36 -28.16 -4.50
CA LEU A 122 17.43 -26.71 -4.34
C LEU A 122 16.61 -25.99 -5.41
N ARG A 123 16.83 -26.30 -6.70
CA ARG A 123 16.10 -25.66 -7.81
C ARG A 123 14.60 -25.88 -7.70
N GLN A 124 14.15 -27.07 -7.28
CA GLN A 124 12.73 -27.33 -7.05
C GLN A 124 12.16 -26.44 -5.94
N LEU A 125 12.88 -26.29 -4.83
CA LEU A 125 12.45 -25.42 -3.72
C LEU A 125 12.47 -23.93 -4.11
N VAL A 126 13.44 -23.51 -4.94
CA VAL A 126 13.49 -22.15 -5.51
C VAL A 126 12.30 -21.91 -6.43
N LEU A 127 11.95 -22.86 -7.30
CA LEU A 127 10.76 -22.73 -8.15
C LEU A 127 9.47 -22.63 -7.33
N GLN A 128 9.35 -23.41 -6.25
CA GLN A 128 8.23 -23.28 -5.30
C GLN A 128 8.22 -21.91 -4.61
N PHE A 129 9.39 -21.33 -4.31
CA PHE A 129 9.49 -19.99 -3.73
C PHE A 129 8.90 -18.90 -4.65
N LEU A 130 9.00 -19.04 -5.99
CA LEU A 130 8.46 -18.06 -6.94
C LEU A 130 6.92 -17.94 -6.86
N GLU A 131 6.24 -18.96 -6.36
CA GLU A 131 4.78 -18.98 -6.19
C GLU A 131 4.33 -18.43 -4.82
N THR A 132 5.28 -17.97 -3.98
CA THR A 132 4.99 -17.53 -2.60
C THR A 132 4.72 -16.04 -2.47
N GLU A 133 3.99 -15.66 -1.43
CA GLU A 133 3.77 -14.26 -1.05
C GLU A 133 5.10 -13.53 -0.77
N GLN A 134 6.10 -14.21 -0.19
CA GLN A 134 7.44 -13.67 0.05
C GLN A 134 8.07 -13.17 -1.26
N TYR A 135 8.04 -13.98 -2.32
CA TYR A 135 8.57 -13.56 -3.62
C TYR A 135 7.77 -12.40 -4.23
N VAL A 136 6.44 -12.43 -4.12
CA VAL A 136 5.58 -11.34 -4.62
C VAL A 136 5.90 -10.01 -3.94
N THR A 137 6.03 -9.99 -2.61
CA THR A 137 6.38 -8.77 -1.85
C THR A 137 7.78 -8.25 -2.20
N MET A 138 8.75 -9.15 -2.38
CA MET A 138 10.11 -8.81 -2.81
C MET A 138 10.13 -8.20 -4.22
N ASN A 139 9.38 -8.78 -5.17
CA ASN A 139 9.25 -8.25 -6.52
C ASN A 139 8.60 -6.86 -6.53
N ARG A 140 7.56 -6.65 -5.72
CA ARG A 140 6.94 -5.33 -5.54
C ARG A 140 7.93 -4.31 -4.98
N LEU A 141 8.75 -4.68 -3.99
CA LEU A 141 9.79 -3.79 -3.45
C LEU A 141 10.83 -3.42 -4.53
N ALA A 142 11.30 -4.40 -5.31
CA ALA A 142 12.22 -4.14 -6.40
C ALA A 142 11.66 -3.15 -7.43
N ARG A 143 10.38 -3.27 -7.79
CA ARG A 143 9.69 -2.32 -8.67
C ARG A 143 9.68 -0.90 -8.10
N VAL A 144 9.40 -0.74 -6.80
CA VAL A 144 9.43 0.57 -6.13
C VAL A 144 10.82 1.22 -6.22
N ILE A 145 11.88 0.43 -6.08
CA ILE A 145 13.25 0.92 -6.07
C ILE A 145 13.77 1.22 -7.48
N GLU A 146 13.48 0.35 -8.46
CA GLU A 146 13.87 0.56 -9.85
C GLU A 146 13.25 1.85 -10.41
N GLN A 147 11.96 2.04 -10.14
CA GLN A 147 11.22 3.18 -10.67
C GLN A 147 11.54 4.48 -9.93
N GLY A 148 11.90 4.45 -8.64
CA GLY A 148 12.37 5.64 -7.91
C GLY A 148 13.73 6.19 -8.40
N SER A 149 14.47 5.41 -9.20
CA SER A 149 15.75 5.81 -9.81
C SER A 149 15.60 6.41 -11.21
N ARG A 150 14.42 6.28 -11.84
CA ARG A 150 14.09 6.87 -13.13
C ARG A 150 13.05 7.97 -12.86
N ASP A 151 13.32 9.22 -13.27
CA ASP A 151 12.26 10.23 -13.27
C ASP A 151 11.04 9.62 -13.98
N PHE A 152 9.88 9.62 -13.32
CA PHE A 152 8.65 9.02 -13.82
C PHE A 152 8.15 9.82 -15.03
N THR A 153 8.82 9.68 -16.17
CA THR A 153 8.30 10.04 -17.47
C THR A 153 7.68 8.76 -18.01
N LEU A 154 6.35 8.75 -18.18
CA LEU A 154 5.60 7.74 -18.92
C LEU A 154 5.98 7.78 -20.41
N THR A 155 7.26 7.67 -20.73
CA THR A 155 7.87 7.77 -22.07
C THR A 155 8.11 6.39 -22.67
N GLY A 156 7.09 5.54 -22.59
CA GLY A 156 6.98 4.34 -23.40
C GLY A 156 5.67 4.42 -24.17
N ILE A 157 5.70 4.99 -25.37
CA ILE A 157 4.55 5.00 -26.27
C ILE A 157 4.26 3.54 -26.63
N GLY A 158 3.15 2.99 -26.12
CA GLY A 158 2.57 1.72 -26.59
C GLY A 158 2.60 0.51 -25.65
N ALA A 159 3.18 0.59 -24.44
CA ALA A 159 3.07 -0.48 -23.45
C ALA A 159 1.92 -0.20 -22.48
N GLU A 160 0.93 -1.11 -22.39
CA GLU A 160 -0.12 -1.03 -21.38
C GLU A 160 0.50 -1.14 -19.98
N VAL A 161 0.32 -0.09 -19.16
CA VAL A 161 0.84 -0.07 -17.79
C VAL A 161 -0.15 -0.83 -16.90
N SER A 162 0.32 -1.90 -16.28
CA SER A 162 -0.46 -2.66 -15.29
C SER A 162 -0.64 -1.90 -13.99
N VAL A 163 -1.71 -2.19 -13.23
CA VAL A 163 -1.92 -1.62 -11.89
C VAL A 163 -0.76 -1.92 -10.96
N GLY A 164 -0.18 -3.12 -11.03
CA GLY A 164 0.98 -3.50 -10.22
C GLY A 164 2.21 -2.62 -10.40
N GLN A 165 2.41 -2.07 -11.59
CA GLN A 165 3.50 -1.11 -11.86
C GLN A 165 3.26 0.26 -11.22
N LEU A 166 2.06 0.54 -10.72
CA LEU A 166 1.72 1.78 -10.03
C LEU A 166 2.02 1.74 -8.53
N ILE A 167 2.46 0.60 -7.97
CA ILE A 167 2.69 0.45 -6.51
C ILE A 167 3.56 1.59 -5.96
N GLN A 168 4.60 2.00 -6.68
CA GLN A 168 5.49 3.10 -6.26
C GLN A 168 4.75 4.41 -5.94
N ARG A 169 3.58 4.65 -6.55
CA ARG A 169 2.81 5.88 -6.41
C ARG A 169 2.00 5.91 -5.12
N TYR A 170 1.82 4.77 -4.46
CA TYR A 170 0.89 4.61 -3.35
C TYR A 170 1.63 4.13 -2.08
N PRO A 171 2.46 4.99 -1.46
CA PRO A 171 3.25 4.64 -0.27
C PRO A 171 2.38 4.15 0.90
N TYR A 172 1.15 4.65 1.03
CA TYR A 172 0.20 4.22 2.05
C TYR A 172 -0.23 2.74 1.93
N LEU A 173 0.10 2.05 0.83
CA LEU A 173 -0.16 0.61 0.68
C LEU A 173 1.02 -0.26 1.16
N TYR A 174 2.20 0.30 1.41
CA TYR A 174 3.43 -0.48 1.52
C TYR A 174 3.44 -1.46 2.69
N GLU A 175 2.93 -1.04 3.86
CA GLU A 175 2.82 -1.93 5.02
C GLU A 175 1.94 -3.16 4.76
N HIS A 176 1.08 -3.12 3.73
CA HIS A 176 0.17 -4.21 3.40
C HIS A 176 0.45 -4.89 2.05
N CYS A 177 1.35 -4.32 1.23
CA CYS A 177 1.71 -4.84 -0.08
C CYS A 177 3.17 -5.35 -0.16
N LEU A 178 4.05 -4.85 0.71
CA LEU A 178 5.50 -5.15 0.71
C LEU A 178 5.96 -5.92 1.96
N LEU A 179 5.07 -6.10 2.94
CA LEU A 179 5.32 -6.84 4.17
C LEU A 179 4.36 -8.02 4.27
N SER A 180 4.88 -9.12 4.79
CA SER A 180 4.18 -10.34 5.16
C SER A 180 4.26 -10.56 6.67
N GLU A 181 3.46 -11.47 7.23
CA GLU A 181 3.45 -11.76 8.69
C GLU A 181 4.82 -12.22 9.23
N ASP A 182 5.63 -12.83 8.36
CA ASP A 182 6.98 -13.34 8.65
C ASP A 182 8.11 -12.34 8.36
N SER A 183 7.78 -11.11 7.97
CA SER A 183 8.79 -10.09 7.66
C SER A 183 9.64 -9.71 8.87
N SER A 184 10.97 -9.75 8.72
CA SER A 184 11.91 -9.38 9.79
C SER A 184 11.76 -7.91 10.20
N VAL A 185 12.14 -7.58 11.44
CA VAL A 185 12.11 -6.19 11.95
C VAL A 185 12.93 -5.26 11.06
N GLU A 186 14.07 -5.72 10.55
CA GLU A 186 14.93 -4.96 9.65
C GLU A 186 14.22 -4.67 8.32
N HIS A 187 13.57 -5.67 7.71
CA HIS A 187 12.80 -5.47 6.48
C HIS A 187 11.62 -4.51 6.71
N GLN A 188 10.92 -4.62 7.84
CA GLN A 188 9.85 -3.68 8.21
C GLN A 188 10.37 -2.24 8.33
N GLN A 189 11.54 -2.03 8.94
CA GLN A 189 12.18 -0.71 9.02
C GLN A 189 12.56 -0.18 7.64
N THR A 190 13.12 -1.04 6.78
CA THR A 190 13.46 -0.70 5.40
C THR A 190 12.23 -0.21 4.63
N VAL A 191 11.13 -0.97 4.67
CA VAL A 191 9.87 -0.59 3.99
C VAL A 191 9.33 0.75 4.50
N ARG A 192 9.35 0.97 5.82
CA ARG A 192 8.91 2.25 6.42
C ARG A 192 9.75 3.45 5.99
N GLN A 193 11.07 3.29 5.89
CA GLN A 193 11.95 4.35 5.41
C GLN A 193 11.64 4.73 3.95
N VAL A 194 11.43 3.72 3.09
CA VAL A 194 11.06 3.93 1.69
C VAL A 194 9.70 4.61 1.58
N GLN A 195 8.72 4.13 2.34
CA GLN A 195 7.38 4.71 2.42
C GLN A 195 7.44 6.20 2.79
N ALA A 196 8.15 6.54 3.86
CA ALA A 196 8.26 7.92 4.34
C ALA A 196 8.92 8.84 3.30
N ARG A 197 9.97 8.36 2.63
CA ARG A 197 10.66 9.11 1.56
C ARG A 197 9.73 9.43 0.40
N ILE A 198 9.01 8.43 -0.10
CA ILE A 198 8.13 8.56 -1.26
C ILE A 198 6.91 9.41 -0.92
N GLN A 199 6.31 9.20 0.25
CA GLN A 199 5.21 10.02 0.75
C GLN A 199 5.60 11.50 0.82
N ARG A 200 6.76 11.81 1.42
CA ARG A 200 7.25 13.19 1.52
C ARG A 200 7.49 13.85 0.15
N SER A 201 8.01 13.09 -0.82
CA SER A 201 8.19 13.60 -2.18
C SER A 201 6.86 13.97 -2.81
N PHE A 202 5.86 13.09 -2.71
CA PHE A 202 4.52 13.35 -3.24
C PHE A 202 3.87 14.57 -2.58
N GLU A 203 3.93 14.68 -1.25
CA GLU A 203 3.38 15.80 -0.50
C GLU A 203 4.01 17.14 -0.93
N LEU A 204 5.34 17.18 -1.09
CA LEU A 204 6.05 18.36 -1.59
C LEU A 204 5.63 18.72 -3.01
N ASP A 205 5.50 17.75 -3.91
CA ASP A 205 5.11 18.00 -5.30
C ASP A 205 3.64 18.44 -5.41
N LEU A 206 2.76 17.91 -4.56
CA LEU A 206 1.38 18.37 -4.43
C LEU A 206 1.31 19.82 -3.96
N SER A 207 2.09 20.20 -2.93
CA SER A 207 2.20 21.58 -2.45
C SER A 207 2.72 22.54 -3.52
N LYS A 208 3.75 22.14 -4.28
CA LYS A 208 4.27 22.93 -5.41
C LYS A 208 3.20 23.14 -6.48
N TYR A 209 2.50 22.07 -6.86
CA TYR A 209 1.44 22.14 -7.87
C TYR A 209 0.29 23.05 -7.42
N VAL A 210 -0.15 22.90 -6.18
CA VAL A 210 -1.19 23.75 -5.59
C VAL A 210 -0.77 25.23 -5.57
N THR A 211 0.45 25.52 -5.12
CA THR A 211 1.00 26.88 -5.11
C THR A 211 1.05 27.47 -6.51
N TYR A 212 1.45 26.67 -7.49
CA TYR A 212 1.42 27.06 -8.90
C TYR A 212 0.00 27.40 -9.38
N GLN A 213 -1.00 26.56 -9.08
CA GLN A 213 -2.39 26.81 -9.46
C GLN A 213 -2.95 28.10 -8.85
N VAL A 214 -2.64 28.37 -7.58
CA VAL A 214 -3.04 29.62 -6.89
C VAL A 214 -2.43 30.83 -7.57
N ARG A 215 -1.11 30.82 -7.83
CA ARG A 215 -0.41 31.91 -8.52
C ARG A 215 -0.93 32.12 -9.93
N LEU A 216 -1.22 31.03 -10.65
CA LEU A 216 -1.75 31.06 -11.99
C LEU A 216 -3.13 31.72 -12.02
N ALA A 217 -4.03 31.35 -11.10
CA ALA A 217 -5.35 31.96 -10.97
C ALA A 217 -5.26 33.46 -10.61
N GLN A 218 -4.37 33.84 -9.69
CA GLN A 218 -4.15 35.25 -9.31
C GLN A 218 -3.63 36.09 -10.48
N LEU A 219 -2.65 35.59 -11.23
CA LEU A 219 -2.11 36.28 -12.40
C LEU A 219 -3.14 36.38 -13.53
N ALA A 220 -3.89 35.31 -13.79
CA ALA A 220 -4.94 35.34 -14.80
C ALA A 220 -6.03 36.37 -14.49
N ARG A 221 -6.36 36.57 -13.21
CA ARG A 221 -7.24 37.66 -12.77
C ARG A 221 -6.63 39.05 -13.03
N ARG A 222 -5.32 39.21 -12.82
CA ARG A 222 -4.60 40.48 -13.05
C ARG A 222 -4.42 40.82 -14.53
N THR A 223 -4.08 39.84 -15.36
CA THR A 223 -3.84 40.03 -16.80
C THR A 223 -5.10 39.87 -17.64
N GLN A 224 -6.23 39.49 -17.02
CA GLN A 224 -7.48 39.10 -17.70
C GLN A 224 -7.30 38.02 -18.79
N SER A 225 -6.20 37.25 -18.73
CA SER A 225 -5.86 36.25 -19.74
C SER A 225 -5.09 35.08 -19.14
N MET A 226 -5.69 33.88 -19.22
CA MET A 226 -5.04 32.64 -18.79
C MET A 226 -3.79 32.32 -19.63
N GLN A 227 -3.83 32.60 -20.93
CA GLN A 227 -2.71 32.29 -21.83
C GLN A 227 -1.49 33.16 -21.50
N GLN A 228 -1.70 34.44 -21.20
CA GLN A 228 -0.60 35.31 -20.75
C GLN A 228 -0.05 34.87 -19.39
N ALA A 229 -0.93 34.51 -18.44
CA ALA A 229 -0.50 34.00 -17.14
C ALA A 229 0.35 32.71 -17.25
N LYS A 230 -0.01 31.77 -18.14
CA LYS A 230 0.79 30.56 -18.42
C LYS A 230 2.16 30.87 -19.04
N LYS A 231 2.27 31.93 -19.86
CA LYS A 231 3.56 32.35 -20.43
C LYS A 231 4.48 32.98 -19.38
N MET A 232 3.91 33.62 -18.36
CA MET A 232 4.67 34.33 -17.31
C MET A 232 5.13 33.41 -16.16
N LEU A 233 4.53 32.23 -16.01
CA LEU A 233 4.89 31.27 -14.96
C LEU A 233 5.54 30.01 -15.54
N LYS A 234 6.57 29.51 -14.85
CA LYS A 234 7.10 28.17 -15.14
C LYS A 234 6.03 27.12 -14.79
N GLY A 235 5.68 26.29 -15.76
CA GLY A 235 4.72 25.20 -15.57
C GLY A 235 5.19 24.20 -14.53
N VAL A 236 4.27 23.76 -13.66
CA VAL A 236 4.49 22.67 -12.70
C VAL A 236 3.60 21.50 -13.10
N HIS A 237 4.19 20.30 -13.15
CA HIS A 237 3.47 19.08 -13.54
C HIS A 237 2.48 18.64 -12.46
N ASN A 238 1.37 18.04 -12.88
CA ASN A 238 0.40 17.42 -11.97
C ASN A 238 0.99 16.13 -11.37
N PRO A 239 1.19 16.02 -10.04
CA PRO A 239 1.82 14.83 -9.44
C PRO A 239 0.92 13.58 -9.44
N THR A 240 -0.34 13.70 -9.88
CA THR A 240 -1.36 12.63 -9.86
C THR A 240 -1.65 12.08 -11.26
N LEU A 241 -2.31 10.93 -11.33
CA LEU A 241 -2.87 10.37 -12.58
C LEU A 241 -4.27 10.92 -12.90
N LEU A 242 -4.79 11.84 -12.10
CA LEU A 242 -6.06 12.52 -12.36
C LEU A 242 -5.86 13.59 -13.42
N SER A 243 -6.89 13.88 -14.22
CA SER A 243 -6.89 15.10 -15.05
C SER A 243 -6.84 16.36 -14.17
N GLU A 244 -6.41 17.50 -14.72
CA GLU A 244 -6.37 18.77 -13.96
C GLU A 244 -7.74 19.11 -13.35
N ARG A 245 -8.84 18.83 -14.06
CA ARG A 245 -10.21 19.03 -13.58
C ARG A 245 -10.56 18.11 -12.41
N GLU A 246 -10.21 16.83 -12.51
CA GLU A 246 -10.45 15.84 -11.45
C GLU A 246 -9.62 16.15 -10.20
N LEU A 247 -8.34 16.50 -10.36
CA LEU A 247 -7.50 16.93 -9.25
C LEU A 247 -8.04 18.21 -8.59
N GLY A 248 -8.46 19.20 -9.39
CA GLY A 248 -9.10 20.40 -8.86
C GLY A 248 -10.38 20.10 -8.07
N THR A 249 -11.17 19.13 -8.52
CA THR A 249 -12.37 18.66 -7.81
C THR A 249 -12.02 17.96 -6.50
N ALA A 250 -11.01 17.08 -6.52
CA ALA A 250 -10.51 16.39 -5.33
C ALA A 250 -9.97 17.37 -4.29
N LEU A 251 -9.10 18.31 -4.69
CA LEU A 251 -8.55 19.34 -3.82
C LEU A 251 -9.64 20.22 -3.21
N LYS A 252 -10.61 20.68 -4.01
CA LYS A 252 -11.75 21.44 -3.48
C LYS A 252 -12.54 20.63 -2.46
N ARG A 253 -12.72 19.33 -2.70
CA ARG A 253 -13.47 18.46 -1.79
C ARG A 253 -12.72 18.23 -0.47
N PHE A 254 -11.43 17.91 -0.50
CA PHE A 254 -10.67 17.52 0.69
C PHE A 254 -10.11 18.71 1.49
N VAL A 255 -9.75 19.81 0.82
CA VAL A 255 -9.17 21.00 1.49
C VAL A 255 -10.23 22.02 1.89
N GLY A 256 -11.32 22.09 1.12
CA GLY A 256 -12.37 23.08 1.29
C GLY A 256 -13.38 22.73 2.39
N THR A 257 -14.54 23.37 2.26
CA THR A 257 -15.68 23.23 3.17
C THR A 257 -16.88 22.61 2.44
N PRO A 258 -16.84 21.30 2.14
CA PRO A 258 -17.79 20.68 1.21
C PRO A 258 -19.21 20.55 1.77
N GLU A 259 -19.40 20.60 3.09
CA GLU A 259 -20.71 20.44 3.73
C GLU A 259 -21.04 21.66 4.58
N ARG A 260 -21.90 22.55 4.05
CA ARG A 260 -22.45 23.72 4.77
C ARG A 260 -21.40 24.63 5.42
N GLY A 261 -20.22 24.79 4.79
CA GLY A 261 -19.16 25.64 5.32
C GLY A 261 -18.23 24.97 6.33
N HIS A 262 -18.36 23.66 6.55
CA HIS A 262 -17.46 22.90 7.42
C HIS A 262 -16.48 22.02 6.62
N SER A 263 -15.22 21.96 7.09
CA SER A 263 -14.24 20.99 6.58
C SER A 263 -14.50 19.60 7.16
N TYR A 264 -13.91 18.55 6.57
CA TYR A 264 -14.06 17.19 7.11
C TYR A 264 -13.54 17.02 8.54
N ARG A 265 -12.50 17.77 8.92
CA ARG A 265 -11.99 17.77 10.31
C ARG A 265 -12.97 18.45 11.27
N ASP A 266 -13.68 19.48 10.82
CA ASP A 266 -14.68 20.15 11.66
C ASP A 266 -15.91 19.24 11.83
N LEU A 267 -16.38 18.63 10.74
CA LEU A 267 -17.48 17.67 10.77
C LEU A 267 -17.18 16.49 11.71
N SER A 268 -15.99 15.90 11.64
CA SER A 268 -15.62 14.79 12.53
C SER A 268 -15.54 15.23 13.98
N ARG A 269 -14.98 16.41 14.27
CA ARG A 269 -14.91 16.97 15.63
C ARG A 269 -16.30 17.23 16.21
N HIS A 270 -17.20 17.81 15.41
CA HIS A 270 -18.59 18.02 15.82
C HIS A 270 -19.30 16.70 16.11
N PHE A 271 -19.13 15.71 15.23
CA PHE A 271 -19.69 14.38 15.43
C PHE A 271 -19.17 13.71 16.70
N LEU A 272 -17.85 13.75 16.95
CA LEU A 272 -17.23 13.15 18.14
C LEU A 272 -17.68 13.84 19.44
N ARG A 273 -17.82 15.17 19.43
CA ARG A 273 -18.33 15.92 20.58
C ARG A 273 -19.77 15.48 20.91
N ARG A 274 -20.65 15.45 19.92
CA ARG A 274 -22.05 15.00 20.08
C ARG A 274 -22.11 13.52 20.51
N SER A 275 -21.28 12.67 19.93
CA SER A 275 -21.18 11.25 20.28
C SER A 275 -20.71 11.02 21.73
N SER A 276 -19.98 11.97 22.33
CA SER A 276 -19.55 11.84 23.73
C SER A 276 -20.68 12.02 24.74
N GLU A 277 -21.76 12.70 24.34
CA GLU A 277 -22.95 12.98 25.13
C GLU A 277 -23.97 11.82 25.08
N VAL A 278 -23.85 10.96 24.07
CA VAL A 278 -24.71 9.79 23.86
C VAL A 278 -24.49 8.73 24.94
N VAL A 279 -25.59 8.19 25.46
CA VAL A 279 -25.60 7.20 26.56
C VAL A 279 -25.58 5.75 26.07
N SER A 280 -26.05 5.49 24.85
CA SER A 280 -26.18 4.14 24.30
C SER A 280 -25.46 3.99 22.95
N TYR A 281 -24.87 2.82 22.71
CA TYR A 281 -24.19 2.51 21.46
C TYR A 281 -25.19 2.43 20.29
N GLN A 282 -26.45 2.10 20.55
CA GLN A 282 -27.50 2.16 19.54
C GLN A 282 -27.73 3.59 19.02
N GLU A 283 -27.90 4.56 19.92
CA GLU A 283 -28.05 5.97 19.54
C GLU A 283 -26.80 6.48 18.80
N PHE A 284 -25.61 6.05 19.23
CA PHE A 284 -24.37 6.35 18.50
C PHE A 284 -24.41 5.83 17.06
N LYS A 285 -24.94 4.62 16.82
CA LYS A 285 -25.11 4.06 15.47
C LYS A 285 -26.09 4.90 14.64
N GLU A 286 -27.18 5.38 15.23
CA GLU A 286 -28.15 6.24 14.54
C GLU A 286 -27.53 7.59 14.13
N GLU A 287 -26.78 8.21 15.04
CA GLU A 287 -26.02 9.43 14.77
C GLU A 287 -24.94 9.22 13.71
N LEU A 288 -24.22 8.10 13.77
CA LEU A 288 -23.20 7.76 12.79
C LEU A 288 -23.82 7.59 11.40
N PHE A 289 -24.99 6.96 11.30
CA PHE A 289 -25.71 6.87 10.04
C PHE A 289 -26.01 8.25 9.46
N GLY A 290 -26.60 9.16 10.25
CA GLY A 290 -26.91 10.53 9.85
C GLY A 290 -25.65 11.31 9.41
N TYR A 291 -24.56 11.17 10.16
CA TYR A 291 -23.26 11.77 9.81
C TYR A 291 -22.72 11.27 8.47
N LEU A 292 -22.85 9.98 8.14
CA LEU A 292 -22.32 9.42 6.90
C LEU A 292 -23.15 9.85 5.69
N ILE A 293 -24.49 9.81 5.80
CA ILE A 293 -25.37 10.10 4.66
C ILE A 293 -25.50 11.60 4.36
N SER A 294 -25.04 12.50 5.26
CA SER A 294 -25.16 13.96 5.07
C SER A 294 -24.53 14.49 3.77
N SER A 295 -23.53 13.76 3.24
CA SER A 295 -22.83 14.07 1.99
C SER A 295 -23.23 13.18 0.81
N VAL A 296 -24.09 12.19 1.03
CA VAL A 296 -24.53 11.25 0.00
C VAL A 296 -25.64 11.92 -0.82
N ASP A 297 -25.53 11.84 -2.14
CA ASP A 297 -26.59 12.34 -3.02
C ASP A 297 -27.93 11.66 -2.69
N SER A 298 -28.98 12.45 -2.51
CA SER A 298 -30.27 11.93 -2.04
C SER A 298 -30.94 11.02 -3.05
N LYS A 299 -30.70 11.21 -4.36
CA LYS A 299 -31.25 10.32 -5.40
C LYS A 299 -30.59 8.96 -5.31
N TYR A 300 -29.26 8.90 -5.19
CA TYR A 300 -28.56 7.64 -5.00
C TYR A 300 -28.90 6.98 -3.65
N GLY A 301 -28.79 7.75 -2.56
CA GLY A 301 -28.98 7.25 -1.20
C GLY A 301 -30.34 6.62 -0.97
N ASN A 302 -31.42 7.26 -1.47
CA ASN A 302 -32.80 6.81 -1.26
C ASN A 302 -33.18 5.54 -2.04
N LEU A 303 -32.38 5.11 -3.02
CA LEU A 303 -32.68 3.89 -3.78
C LEU A 303 -32.51 2.63 -2.90
N GLN A 304 -31.26 2.28 -2.60
CA GLN A 304 -30.95 1.10 -1.76
C GLN A 304 -29.77 1.32 -0.83
N PHE A 305 -28.87 2.25 -1.14
CA PHE A 305 -27.63 2.43 -0.39
C PHE A 305 -27.90 2.78 1.08
N ASN A 306 -28.74 3.78 1.36
CA ASN A 306 -29.02 4.20 2.74
C ASN A 306 -29.67 3.07 3.55
N LYS A 307 -30.57 2.29 2.95
CA LYS A 307 -31.20 1.14 3.60
C LYS A 307 -30.18 0.05 3.94
N LYS A 308 -29.32 -0.32 2.99
CA LYS A 308 -28.26 -1.33 3.20
C LYS A 308 -27.25 -0.88 4.25
N LEU A 309 -26.82 0.39 4.20
CA LEU A 309 -25.91 0.97 5.18
C LEU A 309 -26.53 0.97 6.58
N TYR A 310 -27.78 1.41 6.72
CA TYR A 310 -28.48 1.41 8.01
C TYR A 310 -28.60 0.00 8.58
N GLN A 311 -29.04 -0.96 7.78
CA GLN A 311 -29.15 -2.36 8.20
C GLN A 311 -27.80 -2.94 8.61
N LYS A 312 -26.74 -2.69 7.83
CA LYS A 312 -25.39 -3.14 8.17
C LYS A 312 -24.97 -2.53 9.50
N LEU A 313 -25.14 -1.23 9.68
CA LEU A 313 -24.72 -0.53 10.88
C LEU A 313 -25.46 -1.05 12.12
N GLN A 314 -26.77 -1.21 12.06
CA GLN A 314 -27.55 -1.75 13.18
C GLN A 314 -27.14 -3.19 13.54
N GLY A 315 -26.73 -3.99 12.56
CA GLY A 315 -26.20 -5.34 12.77
C GLY A 315 -24.79 -5.40 13.37
N ILE A 316 -24.07 -4.29 13.47
CA ILE A 316 -22.74 -4.26 14.09
C ILE A 316 -22.88 -4.31 15.61
N LEU A 317 -22.31 -5.34 16.22
CA LEU A 317 -22.13 -5.49 17.67
C LEU A 317 -23.41 -5.24 18.52
N PRO A 318 -24.59 -5.80 18.17
CA PRO A 318 -25.87 -5.47 18.82
C PRO A 318 -25.90 -5.76 20.32
N LYS A 319 -25.06 -6.70 20.79
CA LYS A 319 -24.93 -7.03 22.22
C LYS A 319 -24.41 -5.87 23.07
N TYR A 320 -23.80 -4.87 22.44
CA TYR A 320 -23.24 -3.69 23.10
C TYR A 320 -24.16 -2.48 23.01
N ASP A 321 -25.36 -2.59 22.45
CA ASP A 321 -26.27 -1.46 22.16
C ASP A 321 -26.63 -0.63 23.40
N GLY A 322 -26.80 -1.28 24.55
CA GLY A 322 -27.05 -0.60 25.84
C GLY A 322 -25.80 -0.02 26.52
N HIS A 323 -24.60 -0.22 25.96
CA HIS A 323 -23.35 0.29 26.55
C HIS A 323 -23.02 1.68 26.01
N ARG A 324 -22.29 2.47 26.80
CA ARG A 324 -21.78 3.76 26.32
C ARG A 324 -20.75 3.55 25.19
N PRO A 325 -20.82 4.31 24.08
CA PRO A 325 -19.80 4.24 23.04
C PRO A 325 -18.42 4.59 23.60
N ASN A 326 -17.41 3.83 23.16
CA ASN A 326 -16.02 4.04 23.52
C ASN A 326 -15.11 3.84 22.29
N GLU A 327 -13.83 4.17 22.43
CA GLU A 327 -12.87 4.13 21.32
C GLU A 327 -12.77 2.72 20.69
N LEU A 328 -12.85 1.65 21.49
CA LEU A 328 -12.82 0.28 20.98
C LEU A 328 -14.05 -0.04 20.13
N LEU A 329 -15.24 0.35 20.58
CA LEU A 329 -16.49 0.17 19.83
C LEU A 329 -16.45 1.00 18.55
N MET A 330 -15.98 2.25 18.60
CA MET A 330 -15.82 3.11 17.42
C MET A 330 -14.88 2.46 16.39
N MET A 331 -13.68 2.03 16.81
CA MET A 331 -12.71 1.38 15.93
C MET A 331 -13.29 0.11 15.29
N ARG A 332 -13.93 -0.77 16.08
CA ARG A 332 -14.56 -2.00 15.56
C ARG A 332 -15.70 -1.70 14.58
N THR A 333 -16.49 -0.66 14.86
CA THR A 333 -17.55 -0.19 13.96
C THR A 333 -16.97 0.29 12.65
N THR A 334 -15.95 1.16 12.70
CA THR A 334 -15.26 1.65 11.50
C THR A 334 -14.68 0.49 10.70
N SER A 335 -13.98 -0.45 11.32
CA SER A 335 -13.40 -1.59 10.60
C SER A 335 -14.47 -2.43 9.91
N GLN A 336 -15.61 -2.71 10.56
CA GLN A 336 -16.70 -3.49 9.96
C GLN A 336 -17.41 -2.73 8.82
N LEU A 337 -17.51 -1.40 8.94
CA LEU A 337 -18.04 -0.56 7.85
C LEU A 337 -17.07 -0.50 6.67
N LEU A 338 -15.75 -0.41 6.91
CA LEU A 338 -14.76 -0.43 5.84
C LEU A 338 -14.75 -1.77 5.09
N ASN A 339 -14.94 -2.90 5.78
CA ASN A 339 -15.14 -4.20 5.14
C ASN A 339 -16.37 -4.20 4.22
N PHE A 340 -17.49 -3.64 4.68
CA PHE A 340 -18.73 -3.56 3.91
C PHE A 340 -18.67 -2.58 2.72
N LEU A 341 -18.04 -1.41 2.92
CA LEU A 341 -18.03 -0.33 1.95
C LEU A 341 -16.95 -0.50 0.88
N VAL A 342 -15.84 -1.18 1.19
CA VAL A 342 -14.68 -1.32 0.30
C VAL A 342 -14.52 -2.77 -0.17
N VAL A 343 -14.11 -3.67 0.72
CA VAL A 343 -13.90 -5.09 0.42
C VAL A 343 -13.75 -5.89 1.73
N ASP A 344 -14.35 -7.07 1.82
CA ASP A 344 -14.36 -7.85 3.07
C ASP A 344 -13.09 -8.69 3.29
N SER A 345 -12.63 -9.42 2.28
CA SER A 345 -11.46 -10.30 2.40
C SER A 345 -10.70 -10.48 1.10
N PRO A 346 -9.41 -10.87 1.13
CA PRO A 346 -8.68 -11.23 -0.08
C PRO A 346 -9.18 -12.55 -0.72
N GLN A 347 -9.73 -13.48 0.07
CA GLN A 347 -10.27 -14.75 -0.42
C GLN A 347 -11.59 -14.55 -1.19
N HIS A 348 -12.41 -13.61 -0.73
CA HIS A 348 -13.67 -13.20 -1.36
C HIS A 348 -13.64 -11.67 -1.52
N PRO A 349 -13.02 -11.16 -2.61
CA PRO A 349 -12.91 -9.73 -2.85
C PRO A 349 -14.25 -9.17 -3.34
N GLU A 350 -15.33 -9.34 -2.58
CA GLU A 350 -16.62 -8.74 -2.88
C GLU A 350 -16.54 -7.22 -2.60
N HIS A 351 -16.56 -6.44 -3.67
CA HIS A 351 -16.42 -4.98 -3.61
C HIS A 351 -17.51 -4.27 -4.44
N TYR A 352 -18.67 -4.92 -4.64
CA TYR A 352 -19.77 -4.38 -5.43
C TYR A 352 -20.35 -3.10 -4.83
N ILE A 353 -20.42 -2.98 -3.49
CA ILE A 353 -20.84 -1.74 -2.81
C ILE A 353 -19.87 -0.61 -3.16
N PHE A 354 -18.58 -0.89 -3.19
CA PHE A 354 -17.57 0.09 -3.58
C PHE A 354 -17.77 0.54 -5.02
N VAL A 355 -17.87 -0.40 -5.97
CA VAL A 355 -18.08 -0.10 -7.40
C VAL A 355 -19.40 0.66 -7.62
N ASP A 356 -20.47 0.28 -6.93
CA ASP A 356 -21.76 0.97 -6.98
C ASP A 356 -21.65 2.42 -6.49
N MET A 357 -20.99 2.67 -5.34
CA MET A 357 -20.74 4.03 -4.88
C MET A 357 -19.89 4.83 -5.88
N ILE A 358 -18.82 4.24 -6.43
CA ILE A 358 -17.99 4.91 -7.43
C ILE A 358 -18.80 5.26 -8.69
N THR A 359 -19.67 4.36 -9.13
CA THR A 359 -20.49 4.55 -10.34
C THR A 359 -21.52 5.66 -10.17
N ASN A 360 -22.13 5.76 -8.99
CA ASN A 360 -23.22 6.70 -8.73
C ASN A 360 -22.77 8.04 -8.11
N LEU A 361 -21.74 8.03 -7.25
CA LEU A 361 -21.23 9.22 -6.56
C LEU A 361 -19.94 9.77 -7.18
N GLY A 362 -19.19 8.92 -7.87
CA GLY A 362 -17.85 9.23 -8.37
C GLY A 362 -16.74 8.97 -7.34
N PRO A 363 -15.49 8.76 -7.79
CA PRO A 363 -14.35 8.43 -6.92
C PRO A 363 -14.11 9.41 -5.77
N THR A 364 -14.17 10.71 -6.04
CA THR A 364 -13.91 11.73 -5.03
C THR A 364 -14.93 11.72 -3.90
N ALA A 365 -16.22 11.57 -4.21
CA ALA A 365 -17.27 11.56 -3.20
C ALA A 365 -17.27 10.25 -2.38
N THR A 366 -16.98 9.12 -3.02
CA THR A 366 -16.82 7.84 -2.33
C THR A 366 -15.64 7.87 -1.35
N VAL A 367 -14.47 8.35 -1.79
CA VAL A 367 -13.30 8.48 -0.90
C VAL A 367 -13.57 9.48 0.23
N ALA A 368 -14.31 10.56 -0.02
CA ALA A 368 -14.73 11.48 1.02
C ALA A 368 -15.60 10.82 2.11
N LEU A 369 -16.52 9.94 1.72
CA LEU A 369 -17.32 9.15 2.67
C LEU A 369 -16.43 8.23 3.52
N LEU A 370 -15.43 7.57 2.92
CA LEU A 370 -14.46 6.76 3.66
C LEU A 370 -13.57 7.60 4.57
N LEU A 371 -13.16 8.79 4.13
CA LEU A 371 -12.39 9.72 4.92
C LEU A 371 -13.16 10.16 6.19
N LYS A 372 -14.47 10.42 6.09
CA LYS A 372 -15.32 10.74 7.24
C LYS A 372 -15.27 9.65 8.32
N LEU A 373 -15.26 8.37 7.91
CA LEU A 373 -15.12 7.23 8.81
C LEU A 373 -13.76 7.17 9.49
N VAL A 374 -12.68 7.41 8.74
CA VAL A 374 -11.31 7.36 9.29
C VAL A 374 -11.00 8.59 10.15
N LEU A 375 -11.56 9.76 9.85
CA LEU A 375 -11.41 10.95 10.70
C LEU A 375 -12.18 10.85 12.02
N MET A 376 -13.24 10.04 12.07
CA MET A 376 -13.93 9.71 13.32
C MET A 376 -13.05 8.82 14.21
N SER A 377 -12.35 7.85 13.64
CA SER A 377 -11.43 6.94 14.35
C SER A 377 -10.10 6.86 13.61
N SER A 378 -9.17 7.74 13.94
CA SER A 378 -7.87 7.84 13.25
C SER A 378 -7.05 6.55 13.32
N LYS A 379 -7.21 5.77 14.40
CA LYS A 379 -6.64 4.42 14.55
C LYS A 379 -7.13 3.43 13.48
N SER A 380 -8.18 3.76 12.74
CA SER A 380 -8.72 2.95 11.65
C SER A 380 -8.06 3.23 10.29
N LYS A 381 -7.11 4.19 10.20
CA LYS A 381 -6.38 4.48 8.94
C LYS A 381 -5.70 3.23 8.35
N PRO A 382 -4.94 2.43 9.13
CA PRO A 382 -4.36 1.18 8.61
C PRO A 382 -5.41 0.18 8.11
N HIS A 383 -6.61 0.18 8.68
CA HIS A 383 -7.68 -0.68 8.18
C HIS A 383 -8.14 -0.27 6.79
N LEU A 384 -8.27 1.03 6.52
CA LEU A 384 -8.61 1.54 5.18
C LEU A 384 -7.49 1.23 4.17
N GLU A 385 -6.23 1.48 4.55
CA GLU A 385 -5.06 1.16 3.73
C GLU A 385 -5.03 -0.33 3.36
N ARG A 386 -5.30 -1.21 4.33
CA ARG A 386 -5.43 -2.66 4.11
C ARG A 386 -6.59 -3.03 3.19
N ARG A 387 -7.72 -2.32 3.24
CA ARG A 387 -8.83 -2.58 2.30
C ARG A 387 -8.42 -2.26 0.86
N PHE A 388 -7.72 -1.14 0.65
CA PHE A 388 -7.23 -0.76 -0.66
C PHE A 388 -6.08 -1.65 -1.15
N SER A 389 -5.24 -2.20 -0.26
CA SER A 389 -4.19 -3.15 -0.66
C SER A 389 -4.75 -4.48 -1.19
N ILE A 390 -5.91 -4.92 -0.67
CA ILE A 390 -6.64 -6.09 -1.18
C ILE A 390 -7.12 -5.80 -2.61
N LEU A 391 -7.76 -4.65 -2.85
CA LEU A 391 -8.20 -4.26 -4.20
C LEU A 391 -7.01 -4.11 -5.15
N PHE A 392 -5.93 -3.46 -4.71
CA PHE A 392 -4.71 -3.32 -5.51
C PHE A 392 -4.15 -4.68 -5.93
N SER A 393 -4.03 -5.62 -4.99
CA SER A 393 -3.52 -6.97 -5.25
C SER A 393 -4.44 -7.76 -6.17
N HIS A 394 -5.77 -7.63 -6.01
CA HIS A 394 -6.75 -8.30 -6.86
C HIS A 394 -6.68 -7.84 -8.33
N TYR A 395 -6.37 -6.57 -8.55
CA TYR A 395 -6.31 -5.94 -9.87
C TYR A 395 -4.89 -5.80 -10.43
N GLU A 396 -3.87 -6.37 -9.77
CA GLU A 396 -2.46 -6.10 -10.04
C GLU A 396 -2.04 -6.37 -11.50
N SER A 397 -2.59 -7.43 -12.09
CA SER A 397 -2.30 -7.87 -13.46
C SER A 397 -3.10 -7.12 -14.54
N GLN A 398 -4.11 -6.34 -14.18
CA GLN A 398 -4.95 -5.63 -15.14
C GLN A 398 -4.29 -4.32 -15.58
N SER A 399 -4.60 -3.88 -16.80
CA SER A 399 -4.15 -2.57 -17.29
C SER A 399 -4.82 -1.43 -16.52
N LYS A 400 -4.11 -0.31 -16.33
CA LYS A 400 -4.68 0.87 -15.67
C LYS A 400 -5.88 1.44 -16.42
N GLU A 401 -5.93 1.25 -17.74
CA GLU A 401 -7.04 1.60 -18.62
C GLU A 401 -8.25 0.69 -18.44
N GLY A 402 -8.06 -0.58 -18.05
CA GLY A 402 -9.13 -1.54 -17.79
C GLY A 402 -9.89 -1.28 -16.48
N VAL A 403 -9.23 -0.68 -15.49
CA VAL A 403 -9.81 -0.36 -14.17
C VAL A 403 -9.60 1.09 -13.73
N PRO A 404 -10.09 2.07 -14.52
CA PRO A 404 -9.88 3.48 -14.25
C PRO A 404 -10.55 3.92 -12.94
N TRP A 405 -11.61 3.23 -12.52
CA TRP A 405 -12.29 3.48 -11.24
C TRP A 405 -11.35 3.25 -10.05
N LEU A 406 -10.51 2.21 -10.10
CA LEU A 406 -9.59 1.86 -9.02
C LEU A 406 -8.44 2.88 -8.97
N VAL A 407 -7.83 3.17 -10.11
CA VAL A 407 -6.75 4.15 -10.23
C VAL A 407 -7.22 5.52 -9.71
N LYS A 408 -8.38 6.01 -10.15
CA LYS A 408 -8.94 7.28 -9.67
C LYS A 408 -9.23 7.25 -8.17
N SER A 409 -9.66 6.11 -7.62
CA SER A 409 -9.90 5.96 -6.19
C SER A 409 -8.60 5.98 -5.39
N LEU A 410 -7.55 5.32 -5.87
CA LEU A 410 -6.21 5.32 -5.28
C LEU A 410 -5.60 6.73 -5.27
N GLU A 411 -5.72 7.49 -6.37
CA GLU A 411 -5.24 8.88 -6.44
C GLU A 411 -6.04 9.80 -5.49
N ASN A 412 -7.37 9.67 -5.44
CA ASN A 412 -8.19 10.45 -4.50
C ASN A 412 -7.85 10.11 -3.04
N LEU A 413 -7.64 8.83 -2.72
CA LEU A 413 -7.23 8.41 -1.39
C LEU A 413 -5.85 8.96 -1.04
N HIS A 414 -4.89 8.94 -1.97
CA HIS A 414 -3.56 9.48 -1.74
C HIS A 414 -3.61 10.98 -1.38
N ILE A 415 -4.39 11.76 -2.13
CA ILE A 415 -4.62 13.18 -1.86
C ILE A 415 -5.27 13.35 -0.48
N ALA A 416 -6.35 12.63 -0.20
CA ALA A 416 -7.07 12.73 1.07
C ALA A 416 -6.17 12.41 2.28
N LEU A 417 -5.36 11.34 2.20
CA LEU A 417 -4.43 10.97 3.26
C LEU A 417 -3.32 12.02 3.43
N SER A 418 -2.77 12.55 2.33
CA SER A 418 -1.73 13.58 2.36
C SER A 418 -2.21 14.88 3.00
N VAL A 419 -3.45 15.29 2.72
CA VAL A 419 -4.07 16.51 3.24
C VAL A 419 -4.45 16.37 4.73
N HIS A 420 -4.94 15.20 5.14
CA HIS A 420 -5.53 15.03 6.48
C HIS A 420 -4.67 14.29 7.49
N PHE A 421 -3.70 13.51 7.05
CA PHE A 421 -2.80 12.71 7.89
C PHE A 421 -1.31 12.90 7.55
N GLY A 422 -0.99 13.65 6.49
CA GLY A 422 0.38 13.98 6.06
C GLY A 422 0.73 15.46 6.26
N ASP A 423 1.85 15.86 5.67
CA ASP A 423 2.44 17.21 5.80
C ASP A 423 2.25 18.06 4.53
N ALA A 424 1.36 17.69 3.62
CA ALA A 424 1.10 18.46 2.40
C ALA A 424 0.53 19.85 2.74
N ASP A 425 1.34 20.90 2.52
CA ASP A 425 0.86 22.28 2.65
C ASP A 425 0.02 22.67 1.43
N VAL A 426 -1.29 22.67 1.65
CA VAL A 426 -2.32 23.07 0.68
C VAL A 426 -3.11 24.28 1.16
N SER A 427 -2.62 24.98 2.19
CA SER A 427 -3.30 26.09 2.86
C SER A 427 -3.67 27.23 1.90
N PHE A 428 -2.81 27.48 0.90
CA PHE A 428 -3.01 28.52 -0.11
C PHE A 428 -4.26 28.34 -0.98
N LEU A 429 -4.82 27.12 -1.09
CA LEU A 429 -6.07 26.91 -1.84
C LEU A 429 -7.25 27.67 -1.25
N LYS A 430 -7.26 27.87 0.07
CA LYS A 430 -8.33 28.63 0.76
C LYS A 430 -8.43 30.09 0.29
N GLN A 431 -7.41 30.61 -0.39
CA GLN A 431 -7.40 31.99 -0.92
C GLN A 431 -8.11 32.12 -2.27
N ILE A 432 -8.35 31.01 -2.97
CA ILE A 432 -8.94 31.00 -4.32
C ILE A 432 -10.23 30.19 -4.43
N MET A 433 -10.53 29.38 -3.41
CA MET A 433 -11.83 28.73 -3.20
C MET A 433 -12.80 29.72 -2.57
#